data_AF-A0A937W2Y1-F1
#
_entry.id   AF-A0A937W2Y1-F1
#
_cell.length_a   1.000
_cell.length_b   1.000
_cell.length_c   1.000
_cell.angle_alpha   90.00
_cell.angle_beta   90.00
_cell.angle_gamma   90.00
#
_symmetry.space_group_name_H-M   'P 1'
#
loop_
_entity.id
_entity.type
_entity.pdbx_description
1 polymer ?
#
loop_
_entity_poly.entity_id
_entity_poly.type
_entity_poly.pdbx_seq_one_letter_code
_entity_poly.pdbx_strand_id
1 'polypeptide(L)' 'MPTWEPALLETIQQRLAHYLGPLAKILVQRAARQATSADDLCRLLAEHLVTAQDKAHFLRDNGMSA' A
#
# COMPACT_ATOMS: atom_id res chain seq x y z
N MET A 1 5.59 -2.23 -17.40
CA MET A 1 5.58 -2.32 -15.91
C MET A 1 5.96 -0.95 -15.42
N PRO A 2 5.19 -0.31 -14.52
CA PRO A 2 5.56 1.01 -14.01
C PRO A 2 6.92 0.93 -13.30
N THR A 3 7.80 1.89 -13.57
CA THR A 3 9.05 2.04 -12.83
C THR A 3 8.70 2.74 -11.53
N TRP A 4 8.66 1.99 -10.42
CA TRP A 4 8.38 2.57 -9.11
C TRP A 4 9.58 3.32 -8.58
N GLU A 5 9.36 4.52 -8.03
CA GLU A 5 10.37 5.17 -7.20
C GLU A 5 10.56 4.40 -5.89
N PRO A 6 11.81 4.06 -5.52
CA PRO A 6 12.08 3.29 -4.31
C PRO A 6 11.63 4.01 -3.04
N ALA A 7 11.73 5.34 -3.01
CA ALA A 7 11.25 6.16 -1.89
C ALA A 7 9.72 6.10 -1.72
N LEU A 8 8.97 5.98 -2.82
CA LEU A 8 7.51 5.83 -2.78
C LEU A 8 7.14 4.47 -2.17
N LEU A 9 7.75 3.39 -2.66
CA LEU A 9 7.50 2.05 -2.13
C LEU A 9 7.89 1.93 -0.66
N GLU A 10 9.01 2.52 -0.26
CA GLU A 10 9.44 2.55 1.14
C GLU A 10 8.43 3.32 2.00
N THR A 11 7.97 4.49 1.56
CA THR A 11 6.97 5.29 2.27
C THR A 11 5.68 4.51 2.47
N ILE A 12 5.14 3.90 1.40
CA ILE A 12 3.92 3.09 1.47
C ILE A 12 4.12 1.87 2.38
N GLN A 13 5.29 1.23 2.31
CA GLN A 13 5.64 0.10 3.17
C GLN A 13 5.67 0.50 4.64
N GLN A 14 6.30 1.62 5.01
CA GLN A 14 6.36 2.08 6.39
C GLN A 14 4.95 2.36 6.94
N ARG A 15 4.11 3.00 6.14
CA ARG A 15 2.70 3.27 6.49
C ARG A 15 1.93 1.97 6.67
N LEU A 16 2.07 1.01 5.75
CA LEU A 16 1.42 -0.29 5.85
C LEU A 16 1.96 -1.14 7.03
N ALA A 17 3.25 -1.02 7.35
CA ALA A 17 3.88 -1.73 8.45
C ALA A 17 3.32 -1.33 9.82
N HIS A 18 2.74 -0.14 9.94
CA HIS A 18 2.01 0.26 11.14
C HIS A 18 0.81 -0.65 11.43
N TYR A 19 0.20 -1.23 10.38
CA TYR A 19 -0.97 -2.11 10.50
C TYR A 19 -0.61 -3.59 10.48
N LEU A 20 0.30 -3.99 9.59
CA LEU A 20 0.60 -5.41 9.30
C LEU A 20 1.99 -5.84 9.77
N GLY A 21 2.76 -4.94 10.37
CA GLY A 21 4.12 -5.20 10.82
C GLY A 21 5.06 -5.60 9.66
N PRO A 22 6.00 -6.53 9.88
CA PRO A 22 7.03 -6.88 8.89
C PRO A 22 6.45 -7.52 7.61
N LEU A 23 5.20 -7.99 7.62
CA LEU A 23 4.53 -8.54 6.44
C LEU A 23 4.27 -7.47 5.37
N ALA A 24 4.19 -6.19 5.75
CA ALA A 24 3.96 -5.09 4.83
C ALA A 24 4.96 -5.05 3.66
N LYS A 25 6.23 -5.36 3.93
CA LYS A 25 7.28 -5.41 2.89
C LYS A 25 6.96 -6.38 1.77
N ILE A 26 6.50 -7.58 2.12
CA ILE A 26 6.20 -8.62 1.14
C ILE A 26 4.96 -8.23 0.33
N LEU A 27 3.96 -7.64 0.99
CA LEU A 27 2.74 -7.18 0.33
C LEU A 27 3.02 -6.03 -0.65
N VAL A 28 3.80 -5.02 -0.25
CA VAL A 28 4.21 -3.93 -1.13
C VAL A 28 4.96 -4.45 -2.35
N GLN A 29 5.91 -5.37 -2.17
CA GLN A 29 6.64 -5.94 -3.30
C GLN A 29 5.75 -6.75 -4.25
N ARG A 30 4.77 -7.50 -3.72
CA ARG A 30 3.81 -8.26 -4.53
C ARG A 30 2.83 -7.34 -5.24
N ALA A 31 2.29 -6.35 -4.54
CA ALA A 31 1.34 -5.40 -5.09
C ALA A 31 2.03 -4.52 -6.14
N ALA A 32 3.26 -4.04 -5.93
CA ALA A 32 4.01 -3.26 -6.92
C ALA A 32 4.27 -4.01 -8.24
N ARG A 33 4.34 -5.35 -8.21
CA ARG A 33 4.47 -6.17 -9.44
C ARG A 33 3.18 -6.28 -10.23
N GLN A 34 2.04 -6.17 -9.56
CA GLN A 34 0.70 -6.32 -10.16
C GLN A 34 0.08 -4.96 -10.50
N ALA A 35 0.38 -3.96 -9.67
CA ALA A 35 -0.20 -2.64 -9.74
C ALA A 35 0.26 -1.90 -11.00
N THR A 36 -0.69 -1.19 -11.59
CA THR A 36 -0.44 -0.38 -12.80
C THR A 36 -0.30 1.10 -12.49
N SER A 37 -0.60 1.53 -11.26
CA SER A 37 -0.54 2.92 -10.79
C SER A 37 -0.47 2.97 -9.26
N ALA A 38 -0.04 4.10 -8.68
CA ALA A 38 0.03 4.26 -7.22
C ALA A 38 -1.34 4.07 -6.53
N ASP A 39 -2.43 4.45 -7.21
CA ASP A 39 -3.81 4.17 -6.80
C ASP A 39 -4.12 2.70 -6.66
N ASP A 40 -3.83 1.97 -7.74
CA ASP A 40 -4.01 0.53 -7.82
C ASP A 40 -3.15 -0.19 -6.77
N LEU A 41 -1.92 0.27 -6.55
CA LEU A 41 -1.02 -0.24 -5.52
C LEU A 41 -1.64 -0.09 -4.12
N CYS A 42 -2.05 1.10 -3.74
CA CYS A 42 -2.64 1.31 -2.41
C CYS A 42 -3.97 0.58 -2.24
N ARG A 43 -4.79 0.46 -3.29
CA ARG A 43 -6.02 -0.34 -3.24
C ARG A 43 -5.72 -1.82 -2.98
N LEU A 44 -4.82 -2.42 -3.75
CA LEU A 44 -4.39 -3.81 -3.55
C LEU A 44 -3.84 -4.04 -2.13
N LEU A 45 -3.10 -3.08 -1.59
CA LEU A 45 -2.59 -3.16 -0.22
C LEU A 45 -3.68 -3.01 0.83
N ALA A 46 -4.65 -2.12 0.60
CA ALA A 46 -5.79 -1.96 1.48
C ALA A 46 -6.64 -3.25 1.54
N GLU A 47 -6.73 -4.05 0.47
CA GLU A 47 -7.47 -5.32 0.51
C GLU A 47 -6.95 -6.30 1.57
N HIS A 48 -5.66 -6.22 1.92
CA HIS A 48 -5.05 -7.05 2.97
C HIS A 48 -5.36 -6.57 4.40
N LEU A 49 -5.92 -5.38 4.57
CA LEU A 49 -6.33 -4.87 5.88
C LEU A 49 -7.67 -5.49 6.29
N VAL A 50 -7.82 -5.84 7.57
CA VAL A 50 -8.95 -6.62 8.06
C VAL A 50 -10.21 -5.76 8.17
N THR A 51 -10.10 -4.54 8.69
CA THR A 51 -11.26 -3.68 8.94
C THR A 51 -11.42 -2.63 7.84
N ALA A 52 -12.67 -2.25 7.54
CA ALA A 52 -12.95 -1.15 6.62
C ALA A 52 -12.37 0.19 7.12
N GLN A 53 -12.23 0.36 8.44
CA GLN A 53 -11.63 1.54 9.04
C GLN A 53 -10.14 1.63 8.74
N ASP A 54 -9.39 0.53 8.90
CA ASP A 54 -7.96 0.49 8.57
C ASP A 54 -7.74 0.75 7.08
N LYS A 55 -8.60 0.19 6.22
CA LYS A 55 -8.60 0.46 4.77
C LYS A 55 -8.74 1.94 4.47
N ALA A 56 -9.78 2.56 5.01
CA ALA A 56 -10.04 3.98 4.79
C ALA A 56 -8.92 4.86 5.35
N HIS A 57 -8.36 4.50 6.51
CA HIS A 57 -7.26 5.24 7.12
C HIS A 57 -5.98 5.12 6.30
N PHE A 58 -5.62 3.91 5.85
CA PHE A 58 -4.47 3.67 4.98
C PHE A 58 -4.58 4.42 3.64
N LEU A 59 -5.74 4.37 2.98
CA LEU A 59 -5.96 5.08 1.72
C LEU A 59 -5.82 6.61 1.91
N ARG A 60 -6.45 7.15 2.96
CA ARG A 60 -6.34 8.58 3.31
C ARG A 60 -4.91 9.00 3.60
N ASP A 61 -4.19 8.21 4.38
CA ASP A 61 -2.81 8.49 4.75
C ASP A 61 -1.92 8.60 3.50
N ASN A 62 -2.11 7.71 2.53
CA ASN A 62 -1.39 7.73 1.25
C ASN A 62 -1.93 8.76 0.23
N GLY A 63 -2.79 9.68 0.65
CA GLY A 63 -3.33 10.75 -0.21
C GLY A 63 -4.37 10.26 -1.22
N MET A 64 -4.90 9.06 -1.03
CA MET A 64 -5.90 8.45 -1.90
C MET A 64 -7.26 8.80 -1.33
N SER A 65 -7.98 9.66 -2.04
CA SER A 65 -9.38 9.92 -1.71
C SER A 65 -10.20 8.73 -2.22
N ALA A 66 -10.86 8.03 -1.29
CA ALA A 66 -11.80 6.97 -1.59
C ALA A 66 -12.97 7.48 -2.46
#